data_AF-A0A962IHZ3-F1
#
_entry.id   AF-A0A962IHZ3-F1
#
_cell.length_a   1.000
_cell.length_b   1.000
_cell.length_c   1.000
_cell.angle_alpha   90.00
_cell.angle_beta   90.00
_cell.angle_gamma   90.00
#
_symmetry.space_group_name_H-M   'P 1'
#
loop_
_entity.id
_entity.type
_entity.pdbx_description
1 polymer ?
#
loop_
_entity_poly.entity_id
_entity_poly.type
_entity_poly.pdbx_seq_one_letter_code
_entity_poly.pdbx_strand_id
1 'polypeptide(L)' 'MSNRIPQPYDDIPGTIIFDADMARQGYHLNQFAMSLMKAPNRERFKADERAYLDQWP' A
#
# COMPACT_ATOMS: atom_id res chain seq x y z
N MET A 1 10.14 -4.85 -14.63
CA MET A 1 8.83 -5.49 -14.40
C MET A 1 9.05 -6.57 -13.34
N SER A 2 8.15 -6.68 -12.37
CA SER A 2 8.28 -7.63 -11.25
C SER A 2 8.47 -9.06 -11.76
N ASN A 3 9.50 -9.78 -11.28
CA ASN A 3 9.79 -11.18 -11.62
C ASN A 3 8.81 -12.14 -10.90
N ARG A 4 7.50 -11.88 -11.01
CA ARG A 4 6.45 -12.72 -10.40
C ARG A 4 6.09 -13.88 -11.35
N ILE A 5 5.83 -15.05 -10.77
CA ILE A 5 5.35 -16.23 -11.51
C ILE A 5 3.94 -15.92 -12.05
N PRO A 6 3.66 -16.17 -13.34
CA PRO A 6 2.32 -15.97 -13.91
C PRO A 6 1.26 -16.72 -13.13
N GLN A 7 0.15 -16.05 -12.83
CA GLN A 7 -0.95 -16.61 -12.06
C GLN A 7 -2.18 -16.84 -12.94
N PRO A 8 -3.08 -17.78 -12.58
CA PRO A 8 -4.26 -18.12 -13.38
C PRO A 8 -5.27 -16.97 -13.60
N TYR A 9 -5.08 -15.84 -12.92
CA TYR A 9 -5.97 -14.68 -12.92
C TYR A 9 -5.34 -13.43 -13.57
N ASP A 10 -4.13 -13.56 -14.14
CA ASP A 10 -3.41 -12.43 -14.72
C ASP A 10 -4.01 -11.95 -16.06
N ASP A 11 -4.91 -12.72 -16.66
CA ASP A 11 -5.58 -12.42 -17.93
C ASP A 11 -6.92 -11.70 -17.76
N ILE A 12 -7.38 -11.47 -16.53
CA ILE A 12 -8.61 -10.73 -16.25
C ILE A 12 -8.40 -9.25 -16.61
N PRO A 13 -9.07 -8.71 -17.65
CA PRO A 13 -8.82 -7.36 -18.13
C PRO A 13 -9.13 -6.30 -17.07
N GLY A 14 -8.21 -5.35 -16.89
CA GLY A 14 -8.39 -4.21 -15.97
C GLY A 14 -8.46 -4.58 -14.48
N THR A 15 -8.10 -5.81 -14.11
CA THR A 15 -8.17 -6.27 -12.71
C THR A 15 -6.77 -6.54 -12.15
N ILE A 16 -6.48 -5.96 -10.99
CA ILE A 16 -5.28 -6.30 -10.21
C ILE A 16 -5.74 -7.09 -8.99
N ILE A 17 -5.44 -8.38 -8.97
CA ILE A 17 -5.76 -9.24 -7.82
C ILE A 17 -4.78 -8.96 -6.69
N PHE A 18 -5.31 -8.72 -5.48
CA PHE A 18 -4.50 -8.51 -4.29
C PHE A 18 -4.06 -9.85 -3.67
N ASP A 19 -3.10 -10.49 -4.34
CA ASP A 19 -2.49 -11.74 -3.92
C ASP A 19 -1.34 -11.53 -2.90
N ALA A 20 -0.63 -12.61 -2.57
CA ALA A 20 0.49 -12.55 -1.63
C ALA A 20 1.68 -11.70 -2.13
N ASP A 21 1.88 -11.59 -3.45
CA ASP A 21 2.95 -10.76 -4.01
C ASP A 21 2.59 -9.28 -3.93
N MET A 22 1.37 -8.92 -4.32
CA MET A 22 0.84 -7.56 -4.19
C MET A 22 0.76 -7.12 -2.73
N ALA A 23 0.37 -8.02 -1.82
CA ALA A 23 0.33 -7.74 -0.39
C ALA A 23 1.71 -7.45 0.19
N ARG A 24 2.74 -8.20 -0.24
CA ARG A 24 4.14 -7.96 0.17
C ARG A 24 4.67 -6.66 -0.40
N GLN A 25 4.42 -6.40 -1.70
CA GLN A 25 4.84 -5.17 -2.36
C GLN A 25 4.20 -3.93 -1.71
N GLY A 26 2.92 -4.01 -1.36
CA GLY A 26 2.16 -2.91 -0.78
C GLY A 26 2.22 -2.82 0.74
N TYR A 27 3.00 -3.65 1.44
CA TYR A 27 2.89 -3.80 2.90
C TYR A 27 2.99 -2.47 3.65
N HIS A 28 4.06 -1.69 3.42
CA HIS A 28 4.25 -0.41 4.11
C HIS A 28 3.21 0.64 3.71
N LEU A 29 2.85 0.71 2.43
CA LEU A 29 1.80 1.61 1.93
C LEU A 29 0.44 1.31 2.58
N ASN A 30 0.07 0.04 2.68
CA ASN A 30 -1.19 -0.38 3.27
C ASN A 30 -1.19 -0.11 4.78
N GLN A 31 -0.08 -0.36 5.48
CA GLN A 31 0.06 -0.03 6.89
C GLN A 31 -0.01 1.49 7.13
N PHE A 32 0.58 2.31 6.24
CA PHE A 32 0.40 3.75 6.21
C PHE A 32 -1.08 4.13 6.11
N ALA A 33 -1.80 3.59 5.13
CA ALA A 33 -3.23 3.88 4.97
C ALA A 33 -4.04 3.48 6.22
N MET A 34 -3.76 2.31 6.80
CA MET A 34 -4.40 1.86 8.04
C MET A 34 -4.13 2.77 9.23
N SER A 35 -2.95 3.39 9.29
CA SER A 35 -2.62 4.34 10.37
C SER A 35 -3.57 5.55 10.40
N LEU A 36 -4.12 5.95 9.24
CA LEU A 36 -5.02 7.11 9.09
C LEU A 36 -6.43 6.87 9.64
N MET A 37 -6.76 5.63 10.04
CA MET A 37 -8.02 5.34 10.74
C MET A 37 -8.11 6.10 12.08
N LYS A 38 -6.96 6.36 12.73
CA LYS A 38 -6.91 7.11 14.00
C LYS A 38 -6.95 8.62 13.73
N ALA A 39 -7.88 9.34 14.36
CA ALA A 39 -8.02 10.79 14.16
C ALA A 39 -6.72 11.58 14.42
N PRO A 40 -5.95 11.33 15.49
CA PRO A 40 -4.69 12.06 15.72
C PRO A 40 -3.65 11.85 14.62
N ASN A 41 -3.67 10.70 13.93
CA ASN A 41 -2.75 10.42 12.83
C ASN A 41 -3.12 11.22 11.57
N ARG A 42 -4.41 11.47 11.33
CA ARG A 42 -4.85 12.33 10.22
C ARG A 42 -4.44 13.78 10.44
N GLU A 43 -4.53 14.28 11.68
CA GLU A 43 -4.07 15.64 12.00
C GLU A 43 -2.55 15.77 11.81
N ARG A 44 -1.77 14.76 12.24
CA ARG A 44 -0.32 14.73 12.00
C ARG A 44 0.04 14.66 10.51
N PHE A 45 -0.66 13.83 9.73
CA PHE A 45 -0.44 13.72 8.28
C PHE A 45 -0.73 15.05 7.58
N LYS A 46 -1.87 15.69 7.88
CA LYS A 46 -2.24 16.98 7.27
C LYS A 46 -1.32 18.13 7.66
N ALA A 47 -0.68 18.07 8.83
CA ALA A 47 0.25 19.10 9.27
C ALA A 47 1.56 19.09 8.48
N ASP A 48 2.07 17.90 8.13
CA ASP A 48 3.23 17.72 7.26
C ASP A 48 3.19 16.30 6.63
N GLU A 49 2.70 16.23 5.39
CA GLU A 49 2.54 14.94 4.71
C GLU A 49 3.89 14.27 4.43
N ARG A 50 4.93 15.05 4.09
CA ARG A 50 6.23 14.51 3.75
C ARG A 50 6.90 13.90 4.98
N ALA A 51 6.95 14.65 6.08
CA ALA A 51 7.51 14.15 7.33
C ALA A 51 6.73 12.96 7.92
N TYR A 52 5.42 12.87 7.63
CA TYR A 52 4.62 11.70 8.01
C TYR A 52 4.97 10.47 7.15
N LEU A 53 5.12 10.66 5.84
CA LEU A 53 5.48 9.59 4.91
C LEU A 53 6.92 9.09 5.14
N ASP A 54 7.85 9.96 5.56
CA ASP A 54 9.23 9.58 5.90
C ASP A 54 9.33 8.63 7.11
N GLN A 55 8.25 8.41 7.86
CA GLN A 55 8.18 7.42 8.95
C GLN A 55 7.91 5.98 8.46
N TRP A 56 7.64 5.80 7.16
CA TRP A 56 7.38 4.50 6.54
C TRP A 56 8.59 4.06 5.70
N PRO A 57 9.00 2.78 5.75
CA PRO A 57 10.15 2.26 4.98
C PRO A 57 9.98 2.29 3.47
#